data_AF-A0A4R4RDJ6-F1
#
_entry.id   AF-A0A4R4RDJ6-F1
#
_cell.length_a   1.000
_cell.length_b   1.000
_cell.length_c   1.000
_cell.angle_alpha   90.00
_cell.angle_beta   90.00
_cell.angle_gamma   90.00
#
_symmetry.space_group_name_H-M   'P 1'
#
loop_
_entity.id
_entity.type
_entity.pdbx_description
1 polymer ?
#
loop_
_entity_poly.entity_id
_entity_poly.type
_entity_poly.pdbx_seq_one_letter_code
_entity_poly.pdbx_strand_id
1 'polypeptide(L)'
;MEVTFERTGERRYATVIALPGLNPRRWDPAPGFDENIPHDLVHYLAEAELGLRFGVYGRAAAGGGGFTAMTDTPGDPRRRTREQRRMKKREASLARADRGDMARSEYFAGLCDVVWRHRAGAETPGWADGKSVPPEDLPTVDRILNRLDESAPLWRDLPVGGSLTFTWPDTTVNVNR
;
A
#
# COMPACT_ATOMS: atom_id res chain seq x y z
N MET A 1 -0.17 12.28 5.50
CA MET A 1 0.98 11.34 5.55
C MET A 1 1.38 11.11 4.12
N GLU A 2 2.65 11.25 3.78
CA GLU A 2 3.13 10.92 2.44
C GLU A 2 3.39 9.42 2.35
N VAL A 3 3.00 8.82 1.22
CA VAL A 3 3.24 7.42 0.89
C VAL A 3 3.94 7.38 -0.45
N THR A 4 5.13 6.80 -0.48
CA THR A 4 5.99 6.75 -1.66
C THR A 4 6.28 5.30 -2.01
N PHE A 5 5.98 4.93 -3.25
CA PHE A 5 6.35 3.65 -3.88
C PHE A 5 7.58 3.89 -4.73
N GLU A 6 8.72 3.36 -4.31
CA GLU A 6 10.03 3.59 -4.93
C GLU A 6 10.47 2.32 -5.65
N ARG A 7 10.84 2.43 -6.94
CA ARG A 7 11.43 1.30 -7.68
C ARG A 7 12.92 1.20 -7.34
N THR A 8 13.26 0.25 -6.47
CA THR A 8 14.61 0.14 -5.88
C THR A 8 15.54 -0.78 -6.67
N GLY A 9 15.01 -1.49 -7.66
CA GLY A 9 15.77 -2.34 -8.59
C GLY A 9 14.84 -2.97 -9.64
N GLU A 10 15.41 -3.74 -10.57
CA GLU A 10 14.67 -4.32 -11.71
C GLU A 10 13.46 -5.17 -11.30
N ARG A 11 13.55 -5.86 -10.16
CA ARG A 11 12.48 -6.71 -9.62
C ARG A 11 12.23 -6.43 -8.14
N ARG A 12 12.38 -5.18 -7.74
CA ARG A 12 12.30 -4.74 -6.33
C ARG A 12 11.68 -3.36 -6.22
N TYR A 13 10.86 -3.20 -5.20
CA TYR A 13 10.38 -1.89 -4.80
C TYR A 13 10.33 -1.76 -3.28
N ALA A 14 10.23 -0.53 -2.81
CA ALA A 14 10.01 -0.21 -1.42
C ALA A 14 8.78 0.68 -1.27
N THR A 15 8.08 0.52 -0.15
CA THR A 15 7.01 1.42 0.27
C THR A 15 7.51 2.24 1.46
N VAL A 16 7.58 3.56 1.30
CA VAL A 16 8.06 4.50 2.31
C VAL A 16 6.90 5.38 2.76
N ILE A 17 6.73 5.53 4.06
CA ILE A 17 5.74 6.42 4.65
C ILE A 17 6.42 7.51 5.48
N ALA A 18 5.99 8.75 5.30
CA ALA A 18 6.46 9.89 6.08
C ALA A 18 5.29 10.58 6.78
N LEU A 19 5.37 10.64 8.11
CA LEU A 19 4.45 11.41 8.93
C LEU A 19 5.16 12.70 9.38
N PRO A 20 4.48 13.87 9.37
CA PRO A 20 5.07 15.10 9.83
C PRO A 20 5.66 14.98 11.25
N GLY A 21 6.93 15.38 11.40
CA GLY A 21 7.64 15.35 12.68
C GLY A 21 8.10 13.96 13.15
N LEU A 22 7.97 12.91 12.33
CA LEU A 22 8.48 11.56 12.62
C LEU A 22 9.49 11.12 11.56
N ASN A 23 10.42 10.24 11.95
CA ASN A 23 11.31 9.61 10.99
C ASN A 23 10.49 8.78 9.97
N PRO A 24 10.85 8.81 8.68
CA PRO A 24 10.26 7.95 7.67
C PRO A 24 10.34 6.48 8.09
N ARG A 25 9.33 5.71 7.68
CA ARG A 25 9.29 4.27 7.88
C ARG A 25 9.18 3.60 6.52
N ARG A 26 9.89 2.49 6.35
CA ARG A 26 10.06 1.80 5.06
C ARG A 26 9.72 0.32 5.21
N TRP A 27 9.20 -0.24 4.13
CA TRP A 27 9.14 -1.67 3.89
C TRP A 27 9.96 -1.97 2.64
N ASP A 28 11.10 -2.66 2.80
CA ASP A 28 12.05 -2.97 1.72
C ASP A 28 12.78 -4.31 1.98
N PRO A 29 12.75 -5.26 1.03
CA PRO A 29 11.88 -5.23 -0.15
C PRO A 29 10.43 -5.32 0.31
N ALA A 30 9.55 -4.57 -0.34
CA ALA A 30 8.13 -4.82 -0.22
C ALA A 30 7.82 -6.24 -0.76
N PRO A 31 6.87 -6.97 -0.14
CA PRO A 31 6.56 -8.33 -0.54
C PRO A 31 5.93 -8.36 -1.94
N GLY A 32 6.26 -9.39 -2.73
CA GLY A 32 5.57 -9.67 -3.99
C GLY A 32 5.78 -8.61 -5.07
N PHE A 33 7.02 -8.46 -5.56
CA PHE A 33 7.27 -7.63 -6.74
C PHE A 33 6.35 -8.01 -7.89
N ASP A 34 5.71 -6.99 -8.47
CA ASP A 34 4.91 -7.10 -9.66
C ASP A 34 5.32 -5.99 -10.64
N GLU A 35 5.51 -6.38 -11.90
CA GLU A 35 5.95 -5.48 -12.96
C GLU A 35 4.86 -4.50 -13.37
N ASN A 36 3.60 -4.92 -13.32
CA ASN A 36 2.46 -4.15 -13.77
C ASN A 36 1.95 -3.20 -12.69
N ILE A 37 1.75 -3.70 -11.48
CA ILE A 37 1.26 -2.87 -10.37
C ILE A 37 1.65 -3.46 -9.00
N PRO A 38 2.28 -2.68 -8.10
CA PRO A 38 2.60 -3.15 -6.75
C PRO A 38 1.33 -3.49 -5.97
N HIS A 39 1.31 -4.65 -5.31
CA HIS A 39 0.17 -5.05 -4.47
C HIS A 39 -0.14 -4.02 -3.37
N ASP A 40 0.90 -3.46 -2.76
CA ASP A 40 0.75 -2.40 -1.75
C ASP A 40 0.11 -1.12 -2.32
N LEU A 41 0.30 -0.83 -3.62
CA LEU A 41 -0.35 0.31 -4.29
C LEU A 41 -1.84 0.03 -4.50
N VAL A 42 -2.21 -1.22 -4.81
CA VAL A 42 -3.63 -1.62 -4.89
C VAL A 42 -4.32 -1.43 -3.52
N HIS A 43 -3.67 -1.86 -2.43
CA HIS A 43 -4.17 -1.59 -1.08
C HIS A 43 -4.31 -0.10 -0.78
N TYR A 44 -3.35 0.72 -1.20
CA TYR A 44 -3.40 2.17 -0.97
C TYR A 44 -4.64 2.78 -1.60
N LEU A 45 -4.85 2.50 -2.89
CA LEU A 45 -5.97 3.05 -3.66
C LEU A 45 -7.31 2.52 -3.16
N ALA A 46 -7.40 1.24 -2.82
CA ALA A 46 -8.61 0.66 -2.22
C ALA A 46 -8.92 1.34 -0.87
N GLU A 47 -7.96 1.45 0.03
CA GLU A 47 -8.19 2.07 1.33
C GLU A 47 -8.53 3.55 1.23
N ALA A 48 -7.89 4.29 0.31
CA ALA A 48 -8.15 5.70 0.06
C ALA A 48 -9.58 5.93 -0.47
N GLU A 49 -9.98 5.20 -1.53
CA GLU A 49 -11.31 5.32 -2.15
C GLU A 49 -12.45 4.88 -1.21
N LEU A 50 -12.18 3.96 -0.28
CA LEU A 50 -13.16 3.51 0.72
C LEU A 50 -13.08 4.29 2.05
N GLY A 51 -12.09 5.16 2.22
CA GLY A 51 -11.86 5.88 3.48
C GLY A 51 -11.55 4.96 4.67
N LEU A 52 -10.89 3.82 4.44
CA LEU A 52 -10.59 2.82 5.45
C LEU A 52 -9.52 3.34 6.43
N ARG A 53 -9.82 3.32 7.72
CA ARG A 53 -8.94 3.87 8.77
C ARG A 53 -8.15 2.83 9.53
N PHE A 54 -8.58 1.57 9.47
CA PHE A 54 -7.91 0.45 10.13
C PHE A 54 -7.28 -0.57 9.16
N GLY A 55 -7.20 -0.20 7.87
CA GLY A 55 -6.37 -0.86 6.86
C GLY A 55 -4.86 -0.64 7.08
N VAL A 56 -4.02 -1.07 6.15
CA VAL A 56 -2.55 -0.95 6.20
C VAL A 56 -2.14 0.52 6.32
N TYR A 57 -2.66 1.38 5.43
CA TYR A 57 -2.30 2.80 5.36
C TYR A 57 -3.07 3.63 6.37
N GLY A 58 -4.33 3.29 6.63
CA GLY A 58 -5.07 3.88 7.75
C GLY A 58 -4.35 3.68 9.09
N ARG A 59 -3.88 2.46 9.38
CA ARG A 59 -3.08 2.18 10.57
C ARG A 59 -1.71 2.85 10.52
N ALA A 60 -1.06 2.89 9.36
CA ALA A 60 0.18 3.62 9.17
C ALA A 60 0.03 5.09 9.56
N ALA A 61 -1.01 5.78 9.09
CA ALA A 61 -1.32 7.16 9.42
C ALA A 61 -1.57 7.35 10.93
N ALA A 62 -2.11 6.33 11.60
CA ALA A 62 -2.32 6.32 13.05
C ALA A 62 -1.08 5.90 13.87
N GLY A 63 0.08 5.68 13.24
CA GLY A 63 1.35 5.30 13.88
C GLY A 63 1.57 3.79 14.05
N GLY A 64 0.74 2.95 13.42
CA GLY A 64 0.90 1.50 13.27
C GLY A 64 1.36 1.12 11.85
N GLY A 65 0.84 0.02 11.29
CA GLY A 65 0.98 -0.36 9.88
C GLY A 65 2.19 -1.24 9.54
N GLY A 66 2.95 -1.75 10.51
CA GLY A 66 4.04 -2.71 10.26
C GLY A 66 5.34 -2.16 9.64
N PHE A 67 5.36 -0.92 9.16
CA PHE A 67 6.54 -0.28 8.57
C PHE A 67 7.69 -0.10 9.59
N THR A 68 8.93 -0.34 9.14
CA THR A 68 10.12 -0.24 9.98
C THR A 68 10.74 1.16 9.89
N ALA A 69 11.11 1.74 11.02
CA ALA A 69 11.76 3.06 11.04
C ALA A 69 13.11 3.02 10.30
N MET A 70 13.31 3.96 9.37
CA MET A 70 14.62 4.25 8.82
C MET A 70 15.43 4.97 9.91
N THR A 71 16.39 4.28 10.51
CA THR A 71 17.30 4.88 11.50
C THR A 71 18.73 4.67 11.03
N ASP A 72 19.30 5.71 10.42
CA ASP A 72 20.67 5.69 9.87
C ASP A 72 21.77 5.81 10.93
N THR A 73 21.39 6.01 12.20
CA THR A 73 22.37 6.18 13.28
C THR A 73 22.49 4.89 14.11
N PRO A 74 23.70 4.46 14.51
CA PRO A 74 23.90 3.53 15.61
C PRO A 74 23.35 4.16 16.91
N GLY A 75 22.05 4.03 17.12
CA GLY A 75 21.36 4.55 18.29
C GLY A 75 21.52 3.61 19.48
N ASP A 76 21.30 4.16 20.69
CA ASP A 76 21.17 3.38 21.93
C ASP A 76 20.21 2.19 21.71
N PRO A 77 20.66 0.93 21.85
CA PRO A 77 19.83 -0.27 21.70
C PRO A 77 18.56 -0.23 22.56
N ARG A 78 18.62 0.44 23.72
CA ARG A 78 17.46 0.61 24.62
C ARG A 78 16.41 1.51 24.00
N ARG A 79 16.81 2.58 23.31
CA ARG A 79 15.91 3.49 22.61
C ARG A 79 15.20 2.77 21.46
N ARG A 80 15.94 2.04 20.62
CA ARG A 80 15.36 1.21 19.55
C ARG A 80 14.33 0.20 20.10
N THR A 81 14.68 -0.51 21.17
CA THR A 81 13.78 -1.48 21.81
C THR A 81 12.50 -0.81 22.33
N ARG A 82 12.61 0.38 22.93
CA ARG A 82 11.44 1.15 23.41
C ARG A 82 10.54 1.59 22.26
N GLU A 83 11.12 2.08 21.17
CA GLU A 83 10.38 2.50 19.96
C GLU A 83 9.64 1.33 19.32
N GLN A 84 10.31 0.18 19.14
CA GLN A 84 9.68 -1.05 18.65
C GLN A 84 8.53 -1.52 19.54
N ARG A 85 8.70 -1.52 20.87
CA ARG A 85 7.62 -1.87 21.80
C ARG A 85 6.44 -0.92 21.71
N ARG A 86 6.70 0.39 21.57
CA ARG A 86 5.65 1.40 21.39
C ARG A 86 4.88 1.16 20.09
N MET A 87 5.57 0.90 18.98
CA MET A 87 4.95 0.57 17.70
C MET A 87 4.10 -0.70 17.80
N LYS A 88 4.64 -1.79 18.38
CA LYS A 88 3.89 -3.05 18.58
C LYS A 88 2.65 -2.86 19.44
N LYS A 89 2.74 -2.08 20.52
CA LYS A 89 1.59 -1.75 21.37
C LYS A 89 0.54 -0.96 20.60
N ARG A 90 0.97 0.01 19.78
CA ARG A 90 0.08 0.81 18.95
C ARG A 90 -0.62 -0.05 17.91
N GLU A 91 0.11 -0.92 17.22
CA GLU A 91 -0.44 -1.86 16.24
C GLU A 91 -1.49 -2.77 16.88
N ALA A 92 -1.18 -3.38 18.01
CA ALA A 92 -2.13 -4.23 18.73
C ALA A 92 -3.38 -3.46 19.21
N SER A 93 -3.24 -2.16 19.52
CA SER A 93 -4.38 -1.32 19.87
C SER A 93 -5.27 -1.03 18.66
N LEU A 94 -4.67 -0.74 17.50
CA LEU A 94 -5.39 -0.46 16.27
C LEU A 94 -6.10 -1.71 15.74
N ALA A 95 -5.44 -2.87 15.79
CA ALA A 95 -6.04 -4.15 15.41
C ALA A 95 -7.28 -4.51 16.26
N ARG A 96 -7.28 -4.20 17.57
CA ARG A 96 -8.47 -4.40 18.43
C ARG A 96 -9.60 -3.41 18.14
N ALA A 97 -9.26 -2.22 17.65
CA ALA A 97 -10.21 -1.18 17.28
C ALA A 97 -10.81 -1.40 15.88
N ASP A 98 -10.20 -2.27 15.07
CA ASP A 98 -10.69 -2.63 13.75
C ASP A 98 -12.12 -3.21 13.83
N ARG A 99 -12.94 -2.87 12.84
CA ARG A 99 -14.32 -3.32 12.64
C ARG A 99 -14.51 -3.93 11.25
N GLY A 100 -13.43 -4.47 10.69
CA GLY A 100 -13.40 -5.13 9.38
C GLY A 100 -12.87 -4.26 8.25
N ASP A 101 -12.17 -3.16 8.55
CA ASP A 101 -11.51 -2.35 7.51
C ASP A 101 -10.33 -3.12 6.91
N MET A 102 -9.54 -3.85 7.73
CA MET A 102 -8.45 -4.67 7.21
C MET A 102 -8.97 -5.77 6.27
N ALA A 103 -10.04 -6.46 6.67
CA ALA A 103 -10.68 -7.47 5.84
C ALA A 103 -11.26 -6.88 4.54
N ARG A 104 -11.85 -5.68 4.60
CA ARG A 104 -12.33 -4.96 3.42
C ARG A 104 -11.20 -4.50 2.50
N SER A 105 -10.10 -4.03 3.07
CA SER A 105 -8.89 -3.65 2.32
C SER A 105 -8.36 -4.85 1.54
N GLU A 106 -8.18 -6.00 2.21
CA GLU A 106 -7.75 -7.25 1.56
C GLU A 106 -8.73 -7.70 0.47
N TYR A 107 -10.02 -7.68 0.77
CA TYR A 107 -11.06 -8.08 -0.17
C TYR A 107 -11.03 -7.24 -1.46
N PHE A 108 -11.07 -5.91 -1.34
CA PHE A 108 -11.08 -5.03 -2.50
C PHE A 108 -9.73 -4.98 -3.21
N ALA A 109 -8.60 -5.09 -2.49
CA ALA A 109 -7.29 -5.16 -3.12
C ALA A 109 -7.15 -6.42 -3.97
N GLY A 110 -7.50 -7.59 -3.43
CA GLY A 110 -7.45 -8.85 -4.17
C GLY A 110 -8.43 -8.88 -5.36
N LEU A 111 -9.66 -8.38 -5.16
CA LEU A 111 -10.67 -8.33 -6.23
C LEU A 111 -10.25 -7.38 -7.35
N CYS A 112 -9.80 -6.17 -7.02
CA CYS A 112 -9.43 -5.17 -8.02
C CYS A 112 -8.14 -5.55 -8.76
N ASP A 113 -7.15 -6.15 -8.10
CA ASP A 113 -5.94 -6.64 -8.75
C ASP A 113 -6.26 -7.65 -9.86
N VAL A 114 -7.10 -8.65 -9.56
CA VAL A 114 -7.54 -9.63 -10.56
C VAL A 114 -8.29 -8.99 -11.72
N VAL A 115 -9.30 -8.16 -11.42
CA VAL A 115 -10.16 -7.57 -12.45
C VAL A 115 -9.34 -6.64 -13.34
N TRP A 116 -8.44 -5.87 -12.74
CA TRP A 116 -7.53 -5.01 -13.47
C TRP A 116 -6.60 -5.80 -14.39
N ARG A 117 -5.95 -6.86 -13.89
CA ARG A 117 -5.08 -7.73 -14.71
C ARG A 117 -5.82 -8.32 -15.90
N HIS A 118 -7.02 -8.83 -15.68
CA HIS A 118 -7.86 -9.37 -16.75
C HIS A 118 -8.19 -8.30 -17.82
N ARG A 119 -8.56 -7.07 -17.40
CA ARG A 119 -8.82 -5.95 -18.32
C ARG A 119 -7.55 -5.50 -19.07
N ALA A 120 -6.40 -5.52 -18.41
CA ALA A 120 -5.11 -5.13 -18.96
C ALA A 120 -4.45 -6.20 -19.85
N GLY A 121 -5.04 -7.39 -19.95
CA GLY A 121 -4.45 -8.54 -20.68
C GLY A 121 -3.21 -9.13 -19.98
N ALA A 122 -3.05 -8.89 -18.68
CA ALA A 122 -1.98 -9.45 -17.87
C ALA A 122 -2.36 -10.82 -17.30
N GLU A 123 -1.37 -11.61 -16.91
CA GLU A 123 -1.59 -12.93 -16.29
C GLU A 123 -2.31 -12.78 -14.95
N THR A 124 -3.45 -13.47 -14.82
CA THR A 124 -4.22 -13.56 -13.58
C THR A 124 -3.82 -14.79 -12.77
N PRO A 125 -3.82 -14.72 -11.43
CA PRO A 125 -3.58 -15.89 -10.60
C PRO A 125 -4.66 -16.97 -10.84
N GLY A 126 -4.28 -18.25 -10.91
CA GLY A 126 -5.24 -19.34 -11.18
C GLY A 126 -6.35 -19.51 -10.12
N TRP A 127 -6.20 -18.95 -8.90
CA TRP A 127 -7.29 -18.92 -7.91
C TRP A 127 -8.45 -18.00 -8.30
N ALA A 128 -8.22 -17.13 -9.28
CA ALA A 128 -9.17 -16.13 -9.75
C ALA A 128 -10.02 -16.60 -10.92
N ASP A 129 -9.69 -17.74 -11.53
CA ASP A 129 -10.41 -18.29 -12.67
C ASP A 129 -11.89 -18.51 -12.34
N GLY A 130 -12.78 -18.00 -13.20
CA GLY A 130 -14.24 -18.13 -13.06
C GLY A 130 -14.88 -17.29 -11.96
N LYS A 131 -14.13 -16.43 -11.26
CA LYS A 131 -14.71 -15.48 -10.29
C LYS A 131 -15.29 -14.27 -11.00
N SER A 132 -16.54 -13.95 -10.69
CA SER A 132 -17.19 -12.71 -11.11
C SER A 132 -17.22 -11.71 -9.97
N VAL A 133 -17.22 -10.42 -10.30
CA VAL A 133 -17.41 -9.34 -9.34
C VAL A 133 -18.88 -9.34 -8.89
N PRO A 134 -19.17 -9.40 -7.58
CA PRO A 134 -20.53 -9.27 -7.09
C PRO A 134 -21.17 -7.94 -7.56
N PRO A 135 -22.43 -7.92 -8.02
CA PRO A 135 -23.07 -6.70 -8.53
C PRO A 135 -23.03 -5.52 -7.57
N GLU A 136 -23.13 -5.77 -6.27
CA GLU A 136 -23.05 -4.79 -5.19
C GLU A 136 -21.68 -4.10 -5.08
N ASP A 137 -20.62 -4.78 -5.51
CA ASP A 137 -19.24 -4.28 -5.43
C ASP A 137 -18.83 -3.52 -6.68
N LEU A 138 -19.53 -3.71 -7.81
CA LEU A 138 -19.20 -3.09 -9.10
C LEU A 138 -18.93 -1.59 -9.01
N PRO A 139 -19.78 -0.75 -8.36
CA PRO A 139 -19.53 0.68 -8.31
C PRO A 139 -18.23 1.04 -7.59
N THR A 140 -17.84 0.24 -6.58
CA THR A 140 -16.63 0.46 -5.81
C THR A 140 -15.40 -0.05 -6.55
N VAL A 141 -15.51 -1.23 -7.15
CA VAL A 141 -14.47 -1.79 -8.02
C VAL A 141 -14.18 -0.83 -9.17
N ASP A 142 -15.18 -0.32 -9.88
CA ASP A 142 -14.97 0.60 -11.00
C ASP A 142 -14.24 1.90 -10.58
N ARG A 143 -14.53 2.46 -9.40
CA ARG A 143 -13.78 3.63 -8.88
C ARG A 143 -12.30 3.31 -8.66
N ILE A 144 -12.01 2.17 -8.03
CA ILE A 144 -10.63 1.74 -7.78
C ILE A 144 -9.91 1.45 -9.10
N LEU A 145 -10.55 0.73 -10.02
CA LEU A 145 -9.99 0.40 -11.32
C LEU A 145 -9.60 1.65 -12.12
N ASN A 146 -10.43 2.70 -12.10
CA ASN A 146 -10.07 3.98 -12.75
C ASN A 146 -8.75 4.54 -12.20
N ARG A 147 -8.49 4.40 -10.88
CA ARG A 147 -7.22 4.83 -10.28
C ARG A 147 -6.05 3.91 -10.63
N LEU A 148 -6.30 2.61 -10.78
CA LEU A 148 -5.29 1.67 -11.24
C LEU A 148 -4.91 1.93 -12.70
N ASP A 149 -5.88 2.26 -13.56
CA ASP A 149 -5.64 2.62 -14.96
C ASP A 149 -4.80 3.91 -15.10
N GLU A 150 -4.96 4.85 -14.17
CA GLU A 150 -4.11 6.04 -14.06
C GLU A 150 -2.70 5.71 -13.54
N SER A 151 -2.59 4.85 -12.52
CA SER A 151 -1.33 4.63 -11.77
C SER A 151 -0.43 3.54 -12.34
N ALA A 152 -0.99 2.48 -12.92
CA ALA A 152 -0.22 1.33 -13.40
C ALA A 152 0.73 1.67 -14.56
N PRO A 153 0.33 2.47 -15.58
CA PRO A 153 1.28 2.90 -16.61
C PRO A 153 2.45 3.70 -16.03
N LEU A 154 2.16 4.58 -15.06
CA LEU A 154 3.19 5.37 -14.39
C LEU A 154 4.18 4.51 -13.61
N TRP A 155 3.69 3.44 -12.96
CA TRP A 155 4.55 2.47 -12.30
C TRP A 155 5.43 1.70 -13.29
N ARG A 156 4.84 1.17 -14.37
CA ARG A 156 5.58 0.39 -15.38
C ARG A 156 6.72 1.18 -15.99
N ASP A 157 6.46 2.42 -16.36
CA ASP A 157 7.42 3.33 -17.02
C ASP A 157 8.47 3.91 -16.07
N LEU A 158 8.36 3.63 -14.77
CA LEU A 158 9.26 4.16 -13.76
C LEU A 158 10.66 3.51 -13.89
N PRO A 159 11.74 4.30 -14.02
CA PRO A 159 13.09 3.75 -13.97
C PRO A 159 13.44 3.32 -12.54
N VAL A 160 14.51 2.53 -12.38
CA VAL A 160 15.11 2.30 -11.06
C VAL A 160 15.56 3.64 -10.48
N GLY A 161 15.19 3.92 -9.24
CA GLY A 161 15.38 5.20 -8.55
C GLY A 161 14.18 6.15 -8.65
N GLY A 162 13.24 5.91 -9.56
CA GLY A 162 11.99 6.66 -9.65
C GLY A 162 11.00 6.28 -8.55
N SER A 163 10.03 7.15 -8.30
CA SER A 163 8.97 6.95 -7.32
C SER A 163 7.60 7.53 -7.70
N LEU A 164 6.54 6.89 -7.20
CA LEU A 164 5.18 7.45 -7.15
C LEU A 164 4.86 7.87 -5.72
N THR A 165 4.48 9.14 -5.52
CA THR A 165 4.17 9.68 -4.19
C THR A 165 2.74 10.19 -4.10
N PHE A 166 2.07 9.81 -3.04
CA PHE A 166 0.69 10.19 -2.73
C PHE A 166 0.60 10.83 -1.36
N THR A 167 -0.38 11.72 -1.17
CA THR A 167 -0.71 12.28 0.16
C THR A 167 -1.93 11.56 0.71
N TRP A 168 -1.75 10.61 1.63
CA TRP A 168 -2.87 9.88 2.23
C TRP A 168 -3.90 10.82 2.89
N PRO A 169 -5.22 10.65 2.63
CA PRO A 169 -5.87 9.58 1.83
C PRO A 169 -6.26 10.00 0.39
N ASP A 170 -5.54 10.93 -0.24
CA ASP A 170 -5.75 11.34 -1.64
C ASP A 170 -5.21 10.30 -2.63
N THR A 171 -5.88 10.12 -3.76
CA THR A 171 -5.47 9.22 -4.85
C THR A 171 -4.71 9.92 -5.97
N THR A 172 -4.51 11.23 -5.88
CA THR A 172 -3.69 11.99 -6.82
C THR A 172 -2.21 11.65 -6.66
N VAL A 173 -1.58 11.23 -7.76
CA VAL A 173 -0.18 10.80 -7.81
C VAL A 173 0.76 11.93 -8.23
N ASN A 174 1.89 12.06 -7.53
CA ASN A 174 3.05 12.84 -7.97
C ASN A 174 4.15 11.87 -8.43
N VAL A 175 4.67 12.07 -9.64
CA VAL A 175 5.67 11.18 -10.24
C VAL A 175 7.04 11.83 -10.14
N ASN A 176 8.02 11.09 -9.65
CA ASN A 176 9.43 11.45 -9.68
C ASN A 176 10.19 10.40 -10.50
N ARG A 177 10.89 10.82 -11.56
CA ARG A 177 11.57 9.92 -12.50
C ARG A 177 13.08 9.98 -12.35
#